data_AF-A0A521TJN1-F1
#
_entry.id   AF-A0A521TJN1-F1
#
_cell.length_a   1.000
_cell.length_b   1.000
_cell.length_c   1.000
_cell.angle_alpha   90.00
_cell.angle_beta   90.00
_cell.angle_gamma   90.00
#
_symmetry.space_group_name_H-M   'P 1'
#
loop_
_entity.id
_entity.type
_entity.pdbx_description
1 polymer ?
#
loop_
_entity_poly.entity_id
_entity_poly.type
_entity_poly.pdbx_seq_one_letter_code
_entity_poly.pdbx_strand_id
1 'polypeptide(L)'
;MLTRNARVLHPRVIQLMQGLFDRFPGRTAEIVSGYRPGEGRSRHAHARALDLRLRGVRHEDVRDYARTLPDAGVGYYPNSVFVHLDTRDAQEGGAYWTDFSGPGEAPRYGHWPPTDQEVSSEVGWMVNDREPDLTTAREREWSPEAVHLPAPTP
;
A
#
# COMPACT_ATOMS: atom_id res chain seq x y z
N MET A 1 -16.17 -19.77 -5.58
CA MET A 1 -16.92 -19.19 -4.43
C MET A 1 -15.95 -18.35 -3.63
N LEU A 2 -16.16 -17.03 -3.50
CA LEU A 2 -15.29 -16.18 -2.68
C LEU A 2 -15.56 -16.45 -1.19
N THR A 3 -14.53 -16.47 -0.35
CA THR A 3 -14.65 -16.60 1.11
C THR A 3 -15.55 -15.49 1.68
N ARG A 4 -16.25 -15.73 2.80
CA ARG A 4 -17.27 -14.81 3.37
C ARG A 4 -16.81 -13.36 3.58
N ASN A 5 -15.50 -13.11 3.68
CA ASN A 5 -14.90 -11.79 3.88
C ASN A 5 -14.02 -11.33 2.71
N ALA A 6 -14.25 -11.85 1.50
CA ALA A 6 -13.57 -11.41 0.29
C ALA A 6 -14.54 -10.63 -0.61
N ARG A 7 -14.04 -9.53 -1.17
CA ARG A 7 -14.77 -8.71 -2.14
C ARG A 7 -13.87 -8.42 -3.32
N VAL A 8 -14.46 -8.43 -4.52
CA VAL A 8 -13.76 -8.04 -5.73
C VAL A 8 -13.41 -6.55 -5.63
N LEU A 9 -12.13 -6.23 -5.86
CA LEU A 9 -11.68 -4.84 -5.92
C LEU A 9 -12.36 -4.12 -7.09
N HIS A 10 -12.70 -2.86 -6.87
CA HIS A 10 -13.21 -2.02 -7.94
C HIS A 10 -12.19 -1.96 -9.10
N PRO A 11 -12.60 -2.18 -10.37
CA PRO A 11 -11.66 -2.31 -11.49
C PRO A 11 -10.70 -1.12 -11.64
N ARG A 12 -11.18 0.10 -11.32
CA ARG A 12 -10.35 1.30 -11.35
C ARG A 12 -9.14 1.22 -10.41
N VAL A 13 -9.23 0.55 -9.26
CA VAL A 13 -8.08 0.34 -8.36
C VAL A 13 -6.98 -0.45 -9.07
N ILE A 14 -7.35 -1.47 -9.84
CA ILE A 14 -6.40 -2.28 -10.63
C ILE A 14 -5.73 -1.42 -11.71
N GLN A 15 -6.48 -0.53 -12.36
CA GLN A 15 -5.93 0.40 -13.34
C GLN A 15 -4.98 1.42 -12.71
N LEU A 16 -5.28 1.91 -11.50
CA LEU A 16 -4.37 2.80 -10.77
C LEU A 16 -3.07 2.05 -10.41
N MET A 17 -3.17 0.80 -9.97
CA MET A 17 -1.98 -0.05 -9.74
C MET A 17 -1.19 -0.29 -11.03
N GLN A 18 -1.86 -0.51 -12.16
CA GLN A 18 -1.18 -0.63 -13.45
C GLN A 18 -0.37 0.62 -13.77
N GLY A 19 -0.92 1.81 -13.56
CA GLY A 19 -0.17 3.07 -13.72
C GLY A 19 1.10 3.11 -12.85
N LEU A 20 1.03 2.63 -11.60
CA LEU A 20 2.22 2.51 -10.75
C LEU A 20 3.29 1.60 -11.38
N PHE A 21 2.90 0.44 -11.90
CA PHE A 21 3.84 -0.49 -12.54
C PHE A 21 4.39 0.03 -13.86
N ASP A 22 3.61 0.79 -14.63
CA ASP A 22 4.08 1.45 -15.85
C ASP A 22 5.12 2.52 -15.52
N ARG A 23 4.93 3.27 -14.42
CA ARG A 23 5.91 4.26 -13.94
C ARG A 23 7.17 3.62 -13.35
N PHE A 24 6.99 2.51 -12.62
CA PHE A 24 8.04 1.83 -11.87
C PHE A 24 8.18 0.37 -12.35
N PRO A 25 8.71 0.14 -13.57
CA PRO A 25 8.77 -1.18 -14.16
C PRO A 25 9.69 -2.12 -13.37
N GLY A 26 9.32 -3.40 -13.32
CA GLY A 26 10.10 -4.45 -12.64
C GLY A 26 10.04 -4.42 -11.11
N ARG A 27 9.25 -3.51 -10.52
CA ARG A 27 9.05 -3.45 -9.07
C ARG A 27 7.93 -4.37 -8.64
N THR A 28 8.06 -4.94 -7.45
CA THR A 28 6.99 -5.74 -6.84
C THR A 28 6.18 -4.88 -5.89
N ALA A 29 4.86 -4.92 -6.02
CA ALA A 29 3.96 -4.35 -5.03
C ALA A 29 3.74 -5.33 -3.87
N GLU A 30 3.86 -4.81 -2.66
CA GLU A 30 3.41 -5.49 -1.44
C GLU A 30 2.14 -4.81 -0.96
N ILE A 31 1.04 -5.57 -0.95
CA ILE A 31 -0.26 -5.10 -0.47
C ILE A 31 -0.30 -5.32 1.04
N VAL A 32 -0.37 -4.23 1.79
CA VAL A 32 -0.48 -4.24 3.26
C VAL A 32 -1.94 -4.44 3.66
N SER A 33 -2.86 -3.76 2.98
CA SER A 33 -4.28 -3.85 3.28
C SER A 33 -5.15 -3.63 2.04
N GLY A 34 -6.36 -4.21 2.04
CA GLY A 34 -7.33 -4.09 0.96
C GLY A 34 -8.75 -4.00 1.50
N TYR A 35 -9.65 -4.87 1.07
CA TYR A 35 -11.02 -4.87 1.60
C TYR A 35 -11.03 -5.12 3.12
N ARG A 36 -11.63 -4.19 3.87
CA ARG A 36 -11.81 -4.28 5.34
C ARG A 36 -13.29 -4.07 5.65
N PRO A 37 -14.06 -5.12 6.01
CA PRO A 37 -15.46 -4.98 6.37
C PRO A 37 -15.62 -4.03 7.57
N GLY A 38 -16.60 -3.14 7.50
CA GLY A 38 -16.87 -2.17 8.56
C GLY A 38 -17.96 -1.19 8.15
N GLU A 39 -18.42 -0.40 9.11
CA GLU A 39 -19.40 0.66 8.88
C GLU A 39 -18.71 1.98 8.51
N GLY A 40 -19.41 2.83 7.76
CA GLY A 40 -18.95 4.18 7.43
C GLY A 40 -18.41 4.35 6.00
N ARG A 41 -17.82 5.52 5.74
CA ARG A 41 -17.47 5.98 4.38
C ARG A 41 -16.06 5.58 3.92
N SER A 42 -15.40 4.66 4.64
CA SER A 42 -14.06 4.19 4.30
C SER A 42 -14.06 3.52 2.93
N ARG A 43 -13.09 3.86 2.08
CA ARG A 43 -12.94 3.25 0.74
C ARG A 43 -12.52 1.77 0.82
N HIS A 44 -11.83 1.36 1.89
CA HIS A 44 -11.53 -0.04 2.14
C HIS A 44 -12.79 -0.88 2.39
N ALA A 45 -13.79 -0.34 3.09
CA ALA A 45 -15.07 -1.03 3.33
C ALA A 45 -15.89 -1.27 2.05
N HIS A 46 -15.53 -0.60 0.96
CA HIS A 46 -16.18 -0.72 -0.33
C HIS A 46 -15.30 -1.42 -1.39
N ALA A 47 -14.14 -1.98 -0.99
CA ALA A 47 -13.16 -2.55 -1.90
C ALA A 47 -12.71 -1.57 -3.01
N ARG A 48 -12.63 -0.27 -2.65
CA ARG A 48 -12.20 0.83 -3.53
C ARG A 48 -10.83 1.38 -3.16
N ALA A 49 -10.10 0.75 -2.22
CA ALA A 49 -8.80 1.20 -1.76
C ALA A 49 -7.84 0.04 -1.49
N LEU A 50 -6.55 0.35 -1.56
CA LEU A 50 -5.43 -0.48 -1.15
C LEU A 50 -4.43 0.37 -0.37
N ASP A 51 -3.84 -0.24 0.65
CA ASP A 51 -2.62 0.25 1.28
C ASP A 51 -1.47 -0.61 0.73
N LEU A 52 -0.51 -0.01 0.02
CA LEU A 52 0.55 -0.75 -0.66
C LEU A 52 1.90 -0.03 -0.61
N ARG A 53 2.98 -0.79 -0.85
CA ARG A 53 4.31 -0.25 -1.14
C ARG A 53 4.92 -0.95 -2.34
N LEU A 54 5.87 -0.28 -3.01
CA LEU A 54 6.66 -0.88 -4.08
C LEU A 54 8.08 -1.13 -3.57
N ARG A 55 8.55 -2.37 -3.59
CA ARG A 55 9.91 -2.70 -3.15
C ARG A 55 10.95 -1.93 -3.96
N GLY A 56 11.92 -1.34 -3.25
CA GLY A 56 12.99 -0.54 -3.81
C GLY A 56 12.55 0.83 -4.36
N VAL A 57 11.36 1.30 -4.01
CA VAL A 57 10.86 2.64 -4.37
C VAL A 57 10.42 3.34 -3.10
N ARG A 58 10.88 4.58 -2.90
CA ARG A 58 10.46 5.35 -1.74
C ARG A 58 8.97 5.65 -1.83
N HIS A 59 8.27 5.52 -0.72
CA HIS A 59 6.83 5.78 -0.66
C HIS A 59 6.45 7.24 -1.05
N GLU A 60 7.35 8.22 -0.92
CA GLU A 60 7.14 9.58 -1.45
C GLU A 60 7.08 9.59 -2.97
N ASP A 61 7.96 8.84 -3.65
CA ASP A 61 7.98 8.77 -5.12
C ASP A 61 6.70 8.09 -5.63
N VAL A 62 6.23 7.04 -4.93
CA VAL A 62 4.95 6.38 -5.22
C VAL A 62 3.79 7.34 -5.03
N ARG A 63 3.73 8.05 -3.89
CA ARG A 63 2.70 9.05 -3.61
C ARG A 63 2.68 10.14 -4.67
N ASP A 64 3.83 10.74 -4.96
CA ASP A 64 3.91 11.90 -5.86
C ASP A 64 3.48 11.53 -7.27
N TYR A 65 3.86 10.34 -7.75
CA TYR A 65 3.32 9.84 -9.01
C TYR A 65 1.83 9.53 -8.92
N ALA A 66 1.36 8.84 -7.87
CA ALA A 66 -0.05 8.48 -7.73
C ALA A 66 -0.98 9.70 -7.73
N ARG A 67 -0.53 10.84 -7.18
CA ARG A 67 -1.26 12.12 -7.18
C ARG A 67 -1.44 12.73 -8.58
N THR A 68 -0.70 12.25 -9.58
CA THR A 68 -0.88 12.67 -10.98
C THR A 68 -1.96 11.86 -11.70
N LEU A 69 -2.41 10.75 -11.11
CA LEU A 69 -3.43 9.90 -11.72
C LEU A 69 -4.82 10.53 -11.55
N PRO A 70 -5.64 10.57 -12.61
CA PRO A 70 -6.98 11.13 -12.53
C PRO A 70 -7.88 10.28 -11.62
N ASP A 71 -8.70 10.98 -10.84
CA ASP A 71 -9.68 10.41 -9.90
C ASP A 71 -9.07 9.43 -8.89
N ALA A 72 -7.85 9.73 -8.45
CA ALA A 72 -7.15 8.99 -7.42
C ALA A 72 -7.26 9.70 -6.06
N GLY A 73 -7.56 8.93 -5.02
CA GLY A 73 -7.31 9.33 -3.65
C GLY A 73 -5.94 8.80 -3.20
N VAL A 74 -5.11 9.66 -2.62
CA VAL A 74 -3.75 9.30 -2.18
C VAL A 74 -3.51 9.79 -0.75
N GLY A 75 -3.37 8.84 0.16
CA GLY A 75 -3.01 9.11 1.55
C GLY A 75 -1.54 8.79 1.80
N TYR A 76 -0.81 9.75 2.32
CA TYR A 76 0.58 9.58 2.73
C TYR A 76 0.67 9.42 4.24
N TYR A 77 1.36 8.36 4.68
CA TYR A 77 1.50 8.02 6.09
C TYR A 77 2.99 8.03 6.42
N PRO A 78 3.56 9.16 6.88
CA PRO A 78 4.99 9.26 7.19
C PRO A 78 5.40 8.28 8.30
N ASN A 79 4.45 7.90 9.15
CA ASN A 79 4.61 6.93 10.23
C ASN A 79 4.29 5.50 9.80
N SER A 80 4.27 5.24 8.49
CA SER A 80 4.03 3.93 7.91
C SER A 80 4.86 3.72 6.65
N VAL A 81 4.92 2.48 6.19
CA VAL A 81 5.74 2.04 5.06
C VAL A 81 4.94 1.92 3.76
N PHE A 82 3.64 2.25 3.79
CA PHE A 82 2.74 2.17 2.65
C PHE A 82 2.20 3.53 2.24
N VAL A 83 1.72 3.59 1.01
CA VAL A 83 0.86 4.66 0.49
C VAL A 83 -0.56 4.12 0.39
N HIS A 84 -1.52 4.90 0.85
CA HIS A 84 -2.93 4.63 0.61
C HIS A 84 -3.30 5.08 -0.80
N LEU A 85 -3.93 4.21 -1.57
CA LEU A 85 -4.39 4.45 -2.92
C LEU A 85 -5.85 4.02 -3.04
N ASP A 86 -6.73 4.94 -3.41
CA ASP A 86 -8.14 4.66 -3.63
C ASP A 86 -8.67 5.26 -4.94
N THR A 87 -9.77 4.70 -5.43
CA THR A 87 -10.49 5.26 -6.58
C THR A 87 -11.59 6.22 -6.12
N ARG A 88 -11.63 7.38 -6.75
CA ARG A 88 -12.67 8.40 -6.62
C ARG A 88 -13.60 8.38 -7.83
N ASP A 89 -14.82 8.84 -7.63
CA ASP A 89 -15.73 9.08 -8.76
C ASP A 89 -15.33 10.40 -9.45
N ALA A 90 -15.54 10.50 -10.76
CA ALA A 90 -15.10 11.67 -11.55
C ALA A 90 -15.66 13.01 -11.05
N GLN A 91 -16.83 12.99 -10.39
CA GLN A 91 -17.44 14.17 -9.79
C GLN A 91 -16.76 14.60 -8.47
N GLU A 92 -16.06 13.69 -7.80
CA GLU A 92 -15.31 13.99 -6.58
C GLU A 92 -13.92 14.57 -6.89
N GLY A 93 -13.33 14.15 -8.02
CA GLY A 93 -11.95 14.46 -8.35
C GLY A 93 -10.93 13.78 -7.42
N GLY A 94 -9.66 14.14 -7.58
CA GLY A 94 -8.58 13.62 -6.73
C GLY A 94 -8.62 14.16 -5.30
N ALA A 95 -8.15 13.37 -4.34
CA ALA A 95 -8.08 13.76 -2.93
C ALA A 95 -6.75 13.34 -2.32
N TYR A 96 -6.05 14.25 -1.66
CA TYR A 96 -4.69 14.00 -1.15
C TYR A 96 -4.57 14.45 0.29
N TRP A 97 -3.97 13.62 1.15
CA TRP A 97 -3.78 13.96 2.56
C TRP A 97 -2.51 13.33 3.12
N THR A 98 -1.98 13.96 4.16
CA THR A 98 -0.95 13.37 5.02
C THR A 98 -1.59 13.01 6.34
N ASP A 99 -1.36 11.78 6.82
CA ASP A 99 -1.84 11.30 8.10
C ASP A 99 -0.67 10.78 8.94
N PHE A 100 -0.47 11.42 10.09
CA PHE A 100 0.62 11.14 11.02
C PHE A 100 0.21 10.16 12.12
N SER A 101 -0.96 9.52 12.01
CA SER A 101 -1.39 8.48 12.94
C SER A 101 -0.55 7.21 12.80
N GLY A 102 -0.17 6.60 13.92
CA GLY A 102 0.37 5.25 13.96
C GLY A 102 -0.72 4.16 13.80
N PRO A 103 -0.33 2.89 13.67
CA PRO A 103 -1.27 1.78 13.62
C PRO A 103 -2.20 1.75 14.84
N GLY A 104 -3.51 1.78 14.61
CA GLY A 104 -4.53 1.76 15.67
C GLY A 104 -4.82 3.12 16.32
N GLU A 105 -4.13 4.18 15.93
CA GLU A 105 -4.39 5.54 16.40
C GLU A 105 -5.51 6.22 15.59
N ALA A 106 -6.09 7.26 16.17
CA ALA A 106 -7.01 8.13 15.45
C ALA A 106 -6.26 8.94 14.37
N PRO A 107 -6.90 9.25 13.22
CA PRO A 107 -6.27 10.05 12.17
C PRO A 107 -5.75 11.38 12.67
N ARG A 108 -4.53 11.74 12.28
CA ARG A 108 -3.90 13.02 12.60
C ARG A 108 -3.42 13.67 11.33
N TYR A 109 -4.29 14.48 10.73
CA TYR A 109 -3.97 15.20 9.51
C TYR A 109 -3.00 16.34 9.77
N GLY A 110 -2.06 16.54 8.86
CA GLY A 110 -1.06 17.59 8.98
C GLY A 110 -0.52 18.06 7.64
N HIS A 111 0.58 18.80 7.73
CA HIS A 111 1.21 19.45 6.58
C HIS A 111 2.17 18.53 5.83
N TRP A 112 2.62 19.00 4.67
CA TRP A 112 3.67 18.37 3.87
C TRP A 112 4.74 19.43 3.56
N PRO A 113 6.05 19.10 3.62
CA PRO A 113 6.63 17.81 4.04
C PRO A 113 6.60 17.61 5.56
N PRO A 114 6.55 16.35 6.06
CA PRO A 114 6.86 16.00 7.44
C PRO A 114 8.23 16.51 7.85
N THR A 115 8.35 16.88 9.11
CA THR A 115 9.63 17.04 9.79
C THR A 115 10.16 15.69 10.29
N ASP A 116 11.48 15.57 10.49
CA ASP A 116 12.10 14.34 11.02
C ASP A 116 11.52 13.92 12.39
N GLN A 117 11.04 14.89 13.19
CA GLN A 117 10.40 14.63 14.48
C GLN A 117 9.00 14.01 14.33
N GLU A 118 8.34 14.22 13.20
CA GLU A 118 6.99 13.73 12.93
C GLU A 118 6.98 12.32 12.30
N VAL A 119 8.16 11.82 11.91
CA VAL A 119 8.37 10.49 11.34
C VAL A 119 8.85 9.52 12.42
N SER A 120 8.17 8.37 12.55
CA SER A 120 8.58 7.27 13.43
C SER A 120 10.01 6.86 13.09
N SER A 121 10.87 6.68 14.10
CA SER A 121 12.26 6.32 13.90
C SER A 121 12.41 5.04 13.08
N GLU A 122 11.62 4.00 13.34
CA GLU A 122 11.65 2.75 12.57
C GLU A 122 11.33 2.95 11.09
N VAL A 123 10.34 3.80 10.78
CA VAL A 123 9.99 4.13 9.40
C VAL A 123 11.06 5.00 8.78
N GLY A 124 11.57 5.99 9.50
CA GLY A 124 12.72 6.80 9.09
C GLY A 124 13.92 5.94 8.73
N TRP A 125 14.25 4.91 9.52
CA TRP A 125 15.29 3.93 9.21
C TRP A 125 14.97 3.11 7.95
N MET A 126 13.75 2.60 7.79
CA MET A 126 13.35 1.84 6.60
C MET A 126 13.40 2.68 5.32
N VAL A 127 13.03 3.96 5.41
CA VAL A 127 12.95 4.90 4.29
C VAL A 127 14.33 5.44 3.91
N ASN A 128 15.15 5.79 4.91
CA ASN A 128 16.42 6.46 4.68
C ASN A 128 17.62 5.51 4.58
N ASP A 129 17.60 4.33 5.23
CA ASP A 129 18.81 3.54 5.40
C ASP A 129 18.85 2.15 4.74
N ARG A 130 17.77 1.36 4.61
CA ARG A 130 17.89 0.00 3.99
C ARG A 130 16.59 -0.62 3.42
N GLU A 131 16.55 -0.81 2.09
CA GLU A 131 15.73 -1.85 1.40
C GLU A 131 16.40 -3.25 1.24
N PRO A 132 17.75 -3.44 1.16
CA PRO A 132 18.29 -4.77 0.89
C PRO A 132 18.10 -5.79 2.03
N ASP A 133 17.97 -5.33 3.29
CA ASP A 133 17.95 -6.21 4.47
C ASP A 133 16.62 -6.97 4.65
N LEU A 134 15.49 -6.36 4.24
CA LEU A 134 14.17 -6.99 4.29
C LEU A 134 13.99 -8.07 3.22
N THR A 135 14.77 -8.00 2.14
CA THR A 135 14.78 -9.02 1.08
C THR A 135 15.53 -10.27 1.57
N THR A 136 16.67 -10.10 2.24
CA THR A 136 17.45 -11.19 2.83
C THR A 136 16.77 -11.88 4.01
N ALA A 137 15.91 -11.18 4.77
CA ALA A 137 15.14 -11.79 5.86
C ALA A 137 14.10 -12.81 5.35
N ARG A 138 13.46 -12.55 4.19
CA ARG A 138 12.47 -13.45 3.58
C ARG A 138 13.07 -14.62 2.82
N GLU A 139 14.24 -14.47 2.20
CA GLU A 139 14.93 -15.60 1.53
C GLU A 139 15.38 -16.68 2.53
N ARG A 140 15.50 -16.34 3.83
CA ARG A 140 15.72 -17.33 4.90
C ARG A 140 14.45 -18.04 5.35
N GLU A 141 13.29 -17.40 5.22
CA GLU A 141 11.99 -17.97 5.60
C GLU A 141 11.31 -18.73 4.45
N TRP A 142 11.66 -18.45 3.19
CA TRP A 142 11.17 -19.15 2.01
C TRP A 142 12.31 -19.83 1.24
N SER A 143 12.49 -21.14 1.48
CA SER A 143 13.33 -22.00 0.65
C SER A 143 12.48 -22.70 -0.42
N PRO A 144 12.84 -22.63 -1.72
CA PRO A 144 12.11 -23.33 -2.78
C PRO A 144 12.13 -24.86 -2.65
N GLU A 145 12.97 -25.42 -1.77
CA GLU A 145 12.99 -26.87 -1.47
C GLU A 145 11.89 -27.33 -0.51
N ALA A 146 11.17 -26.42 0.17
CA ALA A 146 10.19 -26.80 1.21
C ALA A 146 8.81 -27.24 0.67
N VAL A 147 8.58 -27.23 -0.65
CA VAL A 147 7.30 -27.63 -1.27
C VAL A 147 7.48 -28.91 -2.08
N HIS A 148 7.84 -30.01 -1.42
CA HIS A 148 7.63 -31.34 -1.96
C HIS A 148 6.28 -31.86 -1.47
N LEU A 149 5.23 -31.67 -2.28
CA LEU A 149 3.95 -32.35 -2.06
C LEU A 149 4.13 -33.83 -2.42
N PRO A 150 3.74 -34.80 -1.57
CA PRO A 150 3.82 -36.20 -1.93
C PRO A 150 2.94 -36.49 -3.15
N ALA A 151 3.48 -37.27 -4.09
CA ALA A 151 2.73 -37.74 -5.25
C ALA A 151 1.47 -38.51 -4.80
N PRO A 152 0.33 -38.38 -5.51
CA PRO A 152 -0.85 -39.18 -5.19
C PRO A 152 -0.51 -40.66 -5.41
N THR A 153 -0.73 -41.48 -4.39
CA THR A 153 -0.66 -42.94 -4.48
C THR A 153 -1.72 -43.48 -5.45
N PRO A 154 -1.41 -44.55 -6.20
CA PRO A 154 -2.25 -45.10 -7.25
C PRO A 154 -3.58 -45.67 -6.75
#